data_AF-A0A0C2N6R1-F1
#
_entry.id   AF-A0A0C2N6R1-F1
#
_cell.length_a   1.000
_cell.length_b   1.000
_cell.length_c   1.000
_cell.angle_alpha   90.00
_cell.angle_beta   90.00
_cell.angle_gamma   90.00
#
_symmetry.space_group_name_H-M   'P 1'
#
loop_
_entity.id
_entity.type
_entity.pdbx_description
1 polymer ?
#
loop_
_entity_poly.entity_id
_entity_poly.type
_entity_poly.pdbx_seq_one_letter_code
_entity_poly.pdbx_strand_id
1 'polypeptide(L)'
;MILKMIIHLKLIHDFEFDVSAFYDITVGILRGFVETMRNHTVFIDLAQIWTEILQGSKNTFVIDTIEKLVHLSAIFSIDMSRKIMDVVDRQVILEFYKNEHINLDLVYFTLVAYPTMDHGEFKWLNSVLIDLHTSFQKYLDQKSIHLHKNKIRFGILQYFMKSLTTLNFEISSADKEFYRTFLDTTHQKPADITILFRICRCIFQFSSVQEINNSFLAVSLNILIDFVDNLAAFVGHKPSLYHLDMFHKFNMYQFRTTDPCSMISCDFIKSVFVQYESYLLDEFKYDLPEILSENEEFKKLSMVMAFIIVSFNNPEYRLLNSNDIFDPSSDRSSNHLRKLYPCIYSKIQSDANNLSNPLKRASFPALVRLLLLLYELKFMYSAIDSKLNTLIFES
;
A
#
# COMPACT_ATOMS: atom_id res chain seq x y z
N MET A 1 14.49 23.78 23.71
CA MET A 1 14.08 24.00 25.11
C MET A 1 12.57 24.20 25.22
N ILE A 2 11.97 25.12 24.45
CA ILE A 2 10.52 25.40 24.49
C ILE A 2 9.67 24.17 24.14
N LEU A 3 9.97 23.44 23.05
CA LEU A 3 9.19 22.25 22.66
C LEU A 3 9.14 21.18 23.77
N LYS A 4 10.27 20.94 24.45
CA LYS A 4 10.33 20.04 25.60
C LYS A 4 9.45 20.49 26.77
N MET A 5 9.34 21.81 26.99
CA MET A 5 8.45 22.34 28.01
C MET A 5 6.98 22.09 27.66
N ILE A 6 6.60 22.24 26.39
CA ILE A 6 5.24 21.96 25.92
C ILE A 6 4.85 20.52 26.22
N ILE A 7 5.74 19.56 25.89
CA ILE A 7 5.54 18.13 26.14
C ILE A 7 5.47 17.85 27.65
N HIS A 8 6.47 18.30 28.40
CA HIS A 8 6.59 17.94 29.82
C HIS A 8 5.45 18.50 30.68
N LEU A 9 4.99 19.72 30.37
CA LEU A 9 3.89 20.37 31.07
C LEU A 9 2.51 20.02 30.50
N LYS A 10 2.43 19.17 29.46
CA LYS A 10 1.18 18.76 28.78
C LYS A 10 0.30 19.94 28.35
N LEU A 11 0.93 21.06 27.98
CA LEU A 11 0.23 22.33 27.69
C LEU A 11 -0.79 22.19 26.55
N ILE A 12 -0.60 21.20 25.67
CA ILE A 12 -1.49 20.87 24.55
C ILE A 12 -2.90 20.50 25.02
N HIS A 13 -3.05 19.94 26.24
CA HIS A 13 -4.35 19.49 26.74
C HIS A 13 -5.10 20.53 27.57
N ASP A 14 -4.36 21.46 28.18
CA ASP A 14 -4.88 22.37 29.20
C ASP A 14 -5.21 23.76 28.66
N PHE A 15 -4.60 24.16 27.54
CA PHE A 15 -4.80 25.48 26.92
C PHE A 15 -5.46 25.37 25.55
N GLU A 16 -6.14 26.45 25.15
CA GLU A 16 -6.59 26.64 23.76
C GLU A 16 -5.35 26.84 22.88
N PHE A 17 -4.75 25.72 22.50
CA PHE A 17 -3.54 25.68 21.69
C PHE A 17 -3.91 25.88 20.22
N ASP A 18 -3.44 26.97 19.61
CA ASP A 18 -3.63 27.20 18.18
C ASP A 18 -2.76 26.23 17.37
N VAL A 19 -3.35 25.09 17.03
CA VAL A 19 -2.69 24.03 16.26
C VAL A 19 -2.30 24.50 14.86
N SER A 20 -3.05 25.46 14.28
CA SER A 20 -2.76 25.98 12.95
C SER A 20 -1.51 26.85 12.97
N ALA A 21 -1.40 27.77 13.93
CA ALA A 21 -0.18 28.56 14.11
C ALA A 21 1.03 27.67 14.42
N PHE A 22 0.84 26.60 15.20
CA PHE A 22 1.90 25.62 15.46
C PHE A 22 2.31 24.82 14.21
N TYR A 23 1.35 24.50 13.33
CA TYR A 23 1.62 23.91 12.03
C TYR A 23 2.50 24.82 11.17
N ASP A 24 2.17 26.11 11.07
CA ASP A 24 2.98 27.06 10.29
C ASP A 24 4.41 27.18 10.82
N ILE A 25 4.59 27.20 12.14
CA ILE A 25 5.91 27.16 12.79
C ILE A 25 6.65 25.87 12.44
N THR A 26 5.96 24.74 12.51
CA THR A 26 6.52 23.43 12.15
C THR A 26 7.02 23.42 10.71
N VAL A 27 6.24 23.95 9.77
CA VAL A 27 6.63 24.07 8.35
C VAL A 27 7.86 24.96 8.20
N GLY A 28 7.92 26.09 8.92
CA GLY A 28 9.09 26.96 8.95
C GLY A 28 10.37 26.24 9.41
N ILE A 29 10.27 25.44 10.50
CA ILE A 29 11.38 24.63 11.00
C ILE A 29 11.80 23.57 9.97
N LEU A 30 10.85 22.88 9.36
CA LEU A 30 11.11 21.83 8.37
C LEU A 30 11.79 22.40 7.12
N ARG A 31 11.36 23.56 6.62
CA ARG A 31 12.01 24.25 5.49
C ARG A 31 13.47 24.60 5.81
N GLY A 32 13.73 25.18 6.98
CA GLY A 32 15.10 25.48 7.41
C GLY A 32 15.97 24.23 7.61
N PHE A 33 15.37 23.11 8.00
CA PHE A 33 16.08 21.82 8.06
C PHE A 33 16.45 21.31 6.67
N VAL A 34 15.52 21.32 5.71
CA VAL A 34 15.78 20.87 4.34
C VAL A 34 16.96 21.63 3.70
N GLU A 35 17.09 22.91 4.00
CA GLU A 35 18.19 23.75 3.50
C GLU A 35 19.54 23.45 4.14
N THR A 36 19.55 23.06 5.43
CA THR A 36 20.78 22.98 6.23
C THR A 36 21.21 21.57 6.61
N MET A 37 20.29 20.61 6.57
CA MET A 37 20.42 19.22 7.05
C MET A 37 21.02 19.12 8.48
N ARG A 38 20.82 20.13 9.32
CA ARG A 38 21.37 20.21 10.69
C ARG A 38 20.25 20.10 11.74
N ASN A 39 20.55 19.45 12.86
CA ASN A 39 19.73 19.33 14.09
C ASN A 39 18.55 18.33 14.06
N HIS A 40 18.85 17.04 14.14
CA HIS A 40 17.85 15.97 14.28
C HIS A 40 17.04 16.01 15.60
N THR A 41 17.52 16.69 16.65
CA THR A 41 16.89 16.66 17.98
C THR A 41 15.56 17.41 18.05
N VAL A 42 15.38 18.45 17.23
CA VAL A 42 14.14 19.23 17.18
C VAL A 42 12.99 18.38 16.63
N PHE A 43 13.27 17.50 15.66
CA PHE A 43 12.27 16.62 15.05
C PHE A 43 11.72 15.57 16.02
N ILE A 44 12.48 15.21 17.04
CA ILE A 44 12.02 14.32 18.13
C ILE A 44 10.88 14.99 18.88
N ASP A 45 11.15 16.23 19.33
CA ASP A 45 10.21 16.99 20.12
C ASP A 45 8.97 17.32 19.26
N LEU A 46 9.17 17.68 17.97
CA LEU A 46 8.07 17.90 17.04
C LEU A 46 7.24 16.63 16.80
N ALA A 47 7.87 15.48 16.56
CA ALA A 47 7.16 14.22 16.35
C ALA A 47 6.32 13.84 17.59
N GLN A 48 6.85 14.03 18.80
CA GLN A 48 6.09 13.82 20.02
C GLN A 48 4.88 14.76 20.14
N ILE A 49 5.09 16.07 19.94
CA ILE A 49 4.01 17.06 19.98
C ILE A 49 2.93 16.74 18.95
N TRP A 50 3.30 16.45 17.70
CA TRP A 50 2.34 16.10 16.65
C TRP A 50 1.60 14.80 16.95
N THR A 51 2.27 13.82 17.54
CA THR A 51 1.60 12.58 17.98
C THR A 51 0.53 12.89 19.05
N GLU A 52 0.84 13.75 20.03
CA GLU A 52 -0.11 14.14 21.09
C GLU A 52 -1.27 14.97 20.54
N ILE A 53 -0.99 15.92 19.64
CA ILE A 53 -2.01 16.71 18.94
C ILE A 53 -2.95 15.77 18.19
N LEU A 54 -2.42 14.93 17.29
CA LEU A 54 -3.24 14.06 16.45
C LEU A 54 -4.10 13.07 17.26
N GLN A 55 -3.63 12.62 18.42
CA GLN A 55 -4.39 11.71 19.28
C GLN A 55 -5.30 12.41 20.29
N GLY A 56 -5.21 13.72 20.44
CA GLY A 56 -5.99 14.50 21.38
C GLY A 56 -7.48 14.47 21.03
N SER A 57 -8.34 14.09 21.97
CA SER A 57 -9.80 14.04 21.76
C SER A 57 -10.46 15.40 21.48
N LYS A 58 -9.78 16.49 21.82
CA LYS A 58 -10.22 17.87 21.56
C LYS A 58 -9.59 18.48 20.31
N ASN A 59 -8.75 17.74 19.60
CA ASN A 59 -8.00 18.30 18.48
C ASN A 59 -8.91 18.48 17.26
N THR A 60 -8.81 19.65 16.63
CA THR A 60 -9.51 20.01 15.39
C THR A 60 -8.62 19.90 14.16
N PHE A 61 -7.33 19.61 14.33
CA PHE A 61 -6.39 19.50 13.23
C PHE A 61 -6.67 18.24 12.41
N VAL A 62 -7.10 18.46 11.17
CA VAL A 62 -7.36 17.41 10.19
C VAL A 62 -6.35 17.53 9.05
N ILE A 63 -5.81 16.37 8.64
CA ILE A 63 -4.98 16.22 7.46
C ILE A 63 -5.92 16.08 6.25
N ASP A 64 -6.07 17.18 5.52
CA ASP A 64 -7.01 17.33 4.40
C ASP A 64 -6.34 17.75 3.10
N THR A 65 -5.00 17.84 3.10
CA THR A 65 -4.18 18.36 2.01
C THR A 65 -2.88 17.55 1.89
N ILE A 66 -2.30 17.52 0.68
CA ILE A 66 -1.02 16.83 0.40
C ILE A 66 0.10 17.48 1.23
N GLU A 67 0.08 18.80 1.34
CA GLU A 67 1.05 19.60 2.09
C GLU A 67 1.09 19.20 3.58
N LYS A 68 -0.08 19.09 4.24
CA LYS A 68 -0.19 18.60 5.62
C LYS A 68 0.35 17.19 5.77
N LEU A 69 -0.03 16.30 4.86
CA LEU A 69 0.43 14.91 4.86
C LEU A 69 1.95 14.83 4.71
N VAL A 70 2.53 15.52 3.72
CA VAL A 70 3.96 15.54 3.43
C VAL A 70 4.77 16.07 4.61
N HIS A 71 4.40 17.23 5.16
CA HIS A 71 5.15 17.84 6.25
C HIS A 71 5.14 16.98 7.53
N LEU A 72 4.00 16.38 7.87
CA LEU A 72 3.91 15.51 9.04
C LEU A 72 4.64 14.18 8.84
N SER A 73 4.46 13.53 7.68
CA SER A 73 5.17 12.30 7.36
C SER A 73 6.69 12.48 7.32
N ALA A 74 7.17 13.64 6.89
CA ALA A 74 8.60 13.95 6.96
C ALA A 74 9.12 13.97 8.40
N ILE A 75 8.43 14.66 9.30
CA ILE A 75 8.80 14.73 10.72
C ILE A 75 8.82 13.33 11.34
N PHE A 76 7.78 12.54 11.09
CA PHE A 76 7.69 11.17 11.59
C PHE A 76 8.74 10.25 10.99
N SER A 77 9.07 10.41 9.72
CA SER A 77 10.13 9.63 9.07
C SER A 77 11.50 9.94 9.65
N ILE A 78 11.81 11.22 9.93
CA ILE A 78 13.07 11.63 10.56
C ILE A 78 13.18 11.05 11.98
N ASP A 79 12.15 11.20 12.82
CA ASP A 79 12.17 10.63 14.18
C ASP A 79 12.29 9.10 14.16
N MET A 80 11.54 8.44 13.29
CA MET A 80 11.54 6.98 13.19
C MET A 80 12.87 6.43 12.67
N SER A 81 13.47 7.05 11.66
CA SER A 81 14.80 6.67 11.14
C SER A 81 15.83 6.66 12.26
N ARG A 82 15.85 7.74 13.05
CA ARG A 82 16.76 7.88 14.19
C ARG A 82 16.50 6.83 15.26
N LYS A 83 15.24 6.58 15.64
CA LYS A 83 14.87 5.53 16.61
C LYS A 83 15.33 4.15 16.14
N ILE A 84 15.16 3.84 14.86
CA ILE A 84 15.61 2.57 14.27
C ILE A 84 17.13 2.47 14.34
N MET A 85 17.85 3.53 13.94
CA MET A 85 19.31 3.54 14.01
C MET A 85 19.85 3.41 15.45
N ASP A 86 19.23 4.08 16.42
CA ASP A 86 19.56 3.92 17.85
C ASP A 86 19.39 2.46 18.31
N VAL A 87 18.38 1.76 17.80
CA VAL A 87 18.11 0.35 18.08
C VAL A 87 19.14 -0.58 17.41
N VAL A 88 19.48 -0.29 16.15
CA VAL A 88 20.51 -1.00 15.35
C VAL A 88 21.88 -0.92 16.05
N ASP A 89 22.26 0.26 16.53
CA ASP A 89 23.55 0.48 17.19
C ASP A 89 23.64 -0.25 18.54
N ARG A 90 22.51 -0.33 19.26
CA ARG A 90 22.42 -1.01 20.55
C ARG A 90 22.16 -2.51 20.43
N GLN A 91 21.89 -3.02 19.22
CA GLN A 91 21.50 -4.41 18.95
C GLN A 91 20.28 -4.86 19.76
N VAL A 92 19.30 -3.97 19.95
CA VAL A 92 18.05 -4.27 20.68
C VAL A 92 16.89 -4.54 19.71
N ILE A 93 15.77 -5.05 20.23
CA ILE A 93 14.57 -5.29 19.44
C ILE A 93 13.80 -3.96 19.31
N LEU A 94 13.37 -3.63 18.08
CA LEU A 94 12.58 -2.43 17.79
C LEU A 94 11.15 -2.60 18.31
N GLU A 95 10.81 -1.96 19.41
CA GLU A 95 9.44 -1.99 19.91
C GLU A 95 8.61 -0.85 19.30
N PHE A 96 7.44 -1.19 18.75
CA PHE A 96 6.43 -0.19 18.38
C PHE A 96 5.37 -0.11 19.45
N TYR A 97 5.19 1.09 20.00
CA TYR A 97 4.01 1.41 20.78
C TYR A 97 2.92 1.96 19.84
N LYS A 98 1.77 2.29 20.42
CA LYS A 98 0.61 2.81 19.68
C LYS A 98 0.97 4.02 18.80
N ASN A 99 1.83 4.90 19.32
CA ASN A 99 2.25 6.13 18.68
C ASN A 99 3.08 5.88 17.42
N GLU A 100 4.07 4.99 17.53
CA GLU A 100 4.91 4.60 16.40
C GLU A 100 4.10 3.96 15.27
N HIS A 101 3.04 3.20 15.60
CA HIS A 101 2.14 2.66 14.59
C HIS A 101 1.40 3.77 13.81
N ILE A 102 0.82 4.74 14.51
CA ILE A 102 0.12 5.87 13.85
C ILE A 102 1.09 6.66 12.96
N ASN A 103 2.29 6.91 13.45
CA ASN A 103 3.32 7.62 12.72
C ASN A 103 3.72 6.85 11.45
N LEU A 104 3.93 5.53 11.55
CA LEU A 104 4.21 4.67 10.40
C LEU A 104 3.05 4.62 9.41
N ASP A 105 1.80 4.62 9.90
CA ASP A 105 0.60 4.60 9.05
C ASP A 105 0.45 5.89 8.23
N LEU A 106 0.82 7.05 8.79
CA LEU A 106 0.86 8.32 8.06
C LEU A 106 1.96 8.32 7.01
N VAL A 107 3.15 7.82 7.36
CA VAL A 107 4.24 7.65 6.39
C VAL A 107 3.84 6.68 5.27
N TYR A 108 3.15 5.59 5.59
CA TYR A 108 2.60 4.67 4.60
C TYR A 108 1.60 5.38 3.68
N PHE A 109 0.68 6.16 4.24
CA PHE A 109 -0.29 6.90 3.44
C PHE A 109 0.39 7.92 2.51
N THR A 110 1.47 8.56 2.98
CA THR A 110 2.34 9.38 2.12
C THR A 110 2.93 8.59 0.97
N LEU A 111 3.38 7.35 1.18
CA LEU A 111 3.85 6.49 0.08
C LEU A 111 2.72 6.08 -0.89
N VAL A 112 1.47 5.98 -0.42
CA VAL A 112 0.30 5.79 -1.31
C VAL A 112 0.07 7.04 -2.17
N ALA A 113 0.14 8.23 -1.57
CA ALA A 113 -0.07 9.49 -2.29
C ALA A 113 1.14 9.91 -3.15
N TYR A 114 2.33 9.38 -2.87
CA TYR A 114 3.59 9.82 -3.47
C TYR A 114 3.58 9.94 -5.00
N PRO A 115 3.03 8.98 -5.78
CA PRO A 115 3.03 9.05 -7.25
C PRO A 115 2.20 10.21 -7.81
N THR A 116 1.31 10.81 -7.02
CA THR A 116 0.44 11.91 -7.43
C THR A 116 0.92 13.27 -6.90
N MET A 117 2.03 13.30 -6.17
CA MET A 117 2.59 14.52 -5.58
C MET A 117 3.38 15.33 -6.63
N ASP A 118 3.43 16.65 -6.43
CA ASP A 118 4.38 17.50 -7.15
C ASP A 118 5.81 17.22 -6.64
N HIS A 119 6.53 16.37 -7.37
CA HIS A 119 7.93 16.03 -7.06
C HIS A 119 8.89 17.23 -7.22
N GLY A 120 8.49 18.29 -7.92
CA GLY A 120 9.24 19.54 -7.99
C GLY A 120 9.18 20.30 -6.66
N GLU A 121 7.99 20.43 -6.10
CA GLU A 121 7.76 21.09 -4.80
C GLU A 121 8.36 20.29 -3.63
N PHE A 122 8.15 18.97 -3.62
CA PHE A 122 8.54 18.09 -2.50
C PHE A 122 9.77 17.23 -2.79
N LYS A 123 10.70 17.71 -3.61
CA LYS A 123 11.91 16.95 -3.97
C LYS A 123 12.68 16.41 -2.76
N TRP A 124 12.72 17.18 -1.67
CA TRP A 124 13.38 16.82 -0.41
C TRP A 124 12.72 15.67 0.34
N LEU A 125 11.42 15.43 0.13
CA LEU A 125 10.69 14.34 0.77
C LEU A 125 11.26 12.98 0.34
N ASN A 126 11.68 12.85 -0.92
CA ASN A 126 12.29 11.62 -1.43
C ASN A 126 13.51 11.22 -0.57
N SER A 127 14.39 12.17 -0.28
CA SER A 127 15.57 11.92 0.56
C SER A 127 15.19 11.45 1.96
N VAL A 128 14.17 12.07 2.58
CA VAL A 128 13.69 11.69 3.91
C VAL A 128 13.11 10.27 3.93
N LEU A 129 12.33 9.90 2.90
CA LEU A 129 11.75 8.57 2.79
C LEU A 129 12.81 7.50 2.46
N ILE A 130 13.82 7.85 1.65
CA ILE A 130 15.00 7.01 1.39
C ILE A 130 15.75 6.72 2.70
N ASP A 131 16.02 7.74 3.51
CA ASP A 131 16.72 7.58 4.80
C ASP A 131 15.96 6.64 5.75
N LEU A 132 14.63 6.73 5.79
CA LEU A 132 13.80 5.83 6.57
C LEU A 132 13.84 4.40 6.02
N HIS A 133 13.75 4.22 4.71
CA HIS A 133 13.88 2.92 4.07
C HIS A 133 15.24 2.28 4.39
N THR A 134 16.34 3.01 4.21
CA THR A 134 17.70 2.54 4.54
C THR A 134 17.85 2.19 6.02
N SER A 135 17.21 2.95 6.93
CA SER A 135 17.22 2.64 8.35
C SER A 135 16.52 1.30 8.64
N PHE A 136 15.35 1.06 8.04
CA PHE A 136 14.69 -0.24 8.12
C PHE A 136 15.53 -1.36 7.49
N GLN A 137 16.12 -1.15 6.32
CA GLN A 137 16.97 -2.15 5.68
C GLN A 137 18.10 -2.61 6.60
N LYS A 138 18.86 -1.65 7.19
CA LYS A 138 19.90 -1.95 8.18
C LYS A 138 19.38 -2.74 9.38
N TYR A 139 18.18 -2.41 9.85
CA TYR A 139 17.54 -3.14 10.94
C TYR A 139 17.19 -4.59 10.57
N LEU A 140 16.68 -4.80 9.36
CA LEU A 140 16.30 -6.11 8.85
C LEU A 140 17.53 -7.00 8.59
N ASP A 141 18.64 -6.41 8.12
CA ASP A 141 19.91 -7.11 7.88
C ASP A 141 20.52 -7.72 9.15
N GLN A 142 20.24 -7.14 10.32
CA GLN A 142 20.68 -7.69 11.62
C GLN A 142 19.87 -8.92 12.08
N LYS A 143 18.99 -9.49 11.21
CA LYS A 143 18.22 -10.74 11.40
C LYS A 143 17.29 -10.77 12.64
N SER A 144 16.92 -9.60 13.16
CA SER A 144 16.07 -9.47 14.35
C SER A 144 14.57 -9.60 14.06
N ILE A 145 14.13 -9.60 12.79
CA ILE A 145 12.70 -9.53 12.43
C ILE A 145 11.87 -10.68 13.03
N HIS A 146 12.46 -11.87 13.19
CA HIS A 146 11.75 -13.04 13.70
C HIS A 146 11.47 -12.96 15.21
N LEU A 147 12.17 -12.07 15.93
CA LEU A 147 11.98 -11.85 17.36
C LEU A 147 10.75 -10.97 17.66
N HIS A 148 10.21 -10.31 16.64
CA HIS A 148 9.03 -9.46 16.79
C HIS A 148 7.74 -10.25 16.84
N LYS A 149 6.76 -9.69 17.53
CA LYS A 149 5.36 -10.11 17.42
C LYS A 149 4.91 -9.94 15.96
N ASN A 150 4.09 -10.89 15.47
CA ASN A 150 3.58 -10.91 14.08
C ASN A 150 3.02 -9.57 13.60
N LYS A 151 2.39 -8.81 14.49
CA LYS A 151 1.86 -7.48 14.18
C LYS A 151 2.93 -6.47 13.78
N ILE A 152 4.01 -6.37 14.58
CA ILE A 152 5.10 -5.42 14.30
C ILE A 152 5.80 -5.84 13.01
N ARG A 153 6.05 -7.15 12.86
CA ARG A 153 6.57 -7.75 11.62
C ARG A 153 5.76 -7.33 10.40
N PHE A 154 4.44 -7.42 10.50
CA PHE A 154 3.54 -7.07 9.40
C PHE A 154 3.60 -5.58 9.05
N GLY A 155 3.54 -4.69 10.05
CA GLY A 155 3.63 -3.25 9.81
C GLY A 155 4.96 -2.82 9.18
N ILE A 156 6.08 -3.36 9.67
CA ILE A 156 7.41 -3.12 9.10
C ILE A 156 7.47 -3.63 7.66
N LEU A 157 7.04 -4.86 7.41
CA LEU A 157 7.05 -5.44 6.07
C LEU A 157 6.19 -4.65 5.10
N GLN A 158 4.99 -4.27 5.54
CA GLN A 158 4.05 -3.50 4.75
C GLN A 158 4.67 -2.16 4.33
N TYR A 159 5.22 -1.40 5.27
CA TYR A 159 5.98 -0.18 4.96
C TYR A 159 7.15 -0.45 4.03
N PHE A 160 7.95 -1.48 4.31
CA PHE A 160 9.17 -1.79 3.56
C PHE A 160 8.86 -2.14 2.10
N MET A 161 7.82 -2.95 1.87
CA MET A 161 7.31 -3.26 0.52
C MET A 161 6.80 -2.03 -0.21
N LYS A 162 6.03 -1.19 0.48
CA LYS A 162 5.46 0.01 -0.13
C LYS A 162 6.55 1.01 -0.51
N SER A 163 7.51 1.25 0.38
CA SER A 163 8.66 2.14 0.12
C SER A 163 9.53 1.62 -1.01
N LEU A 164 9.83 0.31 -1.04
CA LEU A 164 10.60 -0.32 -2.11
C LEU A 164 9.98 -0.07 -3.49
N THR A 165 8.67 -0.27 -3.60
CA THR A 165 7.94 -0.15 -4.87
C THR A 165 7.68 1.29 -5.29
N THR A 166 7.43 2.17 -4.32
CA THR A 166 7.10 3.58 -4.56
C THR A 166 8.34 4.42 -4.89
N LEU A 167 9.44 4.18 -4.17
CA LEU A 167 10.69 4.94 -4.31
C LEU A 167 11.63 4.37 -5.37
N ASN A 168 11.17 3.32 -6.10
CA ASN A 168 11.89 2.65 -7.17
C ASN A 168 13.30 2.18 -6.75
N PHE A 169 13.42 1.59 -5.56
CA PHE A 169 14.67 1.01 -5.09
C PHE A 169 15.02 -0.24 -5.90
N GLU A 170 16.30 -0.38 -6.22
CA GLU A 170 16.82 -1.65 -6.74
C GLU A 170 16.75 -2.73 -5.65
N ILE A 171 16.16 -3.86 -6.01
CA ILE A 171 16.00 -4.99 -5.10
C ILE A 171 17.35 -5.70 -4.95
N SER A 172 18.00 -5.54 -3.80
CA SER A 172 19.24 -6.22 -3.50
C SER A 172 19.04 -7.72 -3.25
N SER A 173 20.12 -8.50 -3.28
CA SER A 173 20.06 -9.92 -2.89
C SER A 173 19.68 -10.12 -1.42
N ALA A 174 20.08 -9.20 -0.54
CA ALA A 174 19.73 -9.22 0.88
C ALA A 174 18.22 -9.03 1.06
N ASP A 175 17.61 -8.11 0.31
CA ASP A 175 16.15 -7.93 0.31
C ASP A 175 15.45 -9.23 -0.12
N LYS A 176 15.91 -9.86 -1.22
CA LYS A 176 15.37 -11.15 -1.70
C LYS A 176 15.44 -12.24 -0.64
N GLU A 177 16.56 -12.36 0.07
CA GLU A 177 16.73 -13.35 1.14
C GLU A 177 15.82 -13.03 2.34
N PHE A 178 15.73 -11.76 2.74
CA PHE A 178 14.84 -11.31 3.80
C PHE A 178 13.38 -11.67 3.47
N TYR A 179 12.91 -11.34 2.26
CA TYR A 179 11.55 -11.66 1.82
C TYR A 179 11.30 -13.15 1.82
N ARG A 180 12.21 -13.94 1.24
CA ARG A 180 12.08 -15.40 1.23
C ARG A 180 11.96 -15.95 2.65
N THR A 181 12.84 -15.54 3.55
CA THR A 181 12.85 -16.00 4.95
C THR A 181 11.58 -15.57 5.69
N PHE A 182 11.09 -14.35 5.42
CA PHE A 182 9.83 -13.88 5.99
C PHE A 182 8.64 -14.70 5.47
N LEU A 183 8.56 -14.92 4.15
CA LEU A 183 7.56 -15.76 3.48
C LEU A 183 7.52 -17.15 4.10
N ASP A 184 8.67 -17.83 4.15
CA ASP A 184 8.79 -19.20 4.65
C ASP A 184 8.38 -19.32 6.12
N THR A 185 8.73 -18.32 6.96
CA THR A 185 8.34 -18.33 8.38
C THR A 185 6.87 -17.98 8.61
N THR A 186 6.23 -17.22 7.70
CA THR A 186 4.81 -16.85 7.83
C THR A 186 3.90 -17.96 7.31
N HIS A 187 4.38 -18.78 6.36
CA HIS A 187 3.68 -19.96 5.83
C HIS A 187 3.31 -21.02 6.89
N GLN A 188 3.91 -20.97 8.09
CA GLN A 188 3.58 -21.87 9.18
C GLN A 188 2.16 -21.65 9.76
N LYS A 189 1.47 -20.54 9.42
CA LYS A 189 0.07 -20.28 9.78
C LYS A 189 -0.73 -19.77 8.56
N PRO A 190 -1.23 -20.65 7.70
CA PRO A 190 -1.86 -20.29 6.42
C PRO A 190 -3.07 -19.35 6.55
N ALA A 191 -3.80 -19.43 7.67
CA ALA A 191 -4.99 -18.61 7.92
C ALA A 191 -4.67 -17.12 8.14
N ASP A 192 -3.44 -16.79 8.53
CA ASP A 192 -3.04 -15.43 8.89
C ASP A 192 -2.36 -14.68 7.73
N ILE A 193 -2.13 -15.36 6.59
CA ILE A 193 -1.51 -14.73 5.42
C ILE A 193 -2.55 -13.86 4.74
N THR A 194 -2.53 -12.57 5.05
CA THR A 194 -3.38 -11.57 4.41
C THR A 194 -3.12 -11.54 2.91
N ILE A 195 -4.17 -11.28 2.12
CA ILE A 195 -4.04 -11.06 0.66
C ILE A 195 -2.92 -10.08 0.34
N LEU A 196 -2.75 -9.02 1.17
CA LEU A 196 -1.67 -8.05 1.02
C LEU A 196 -0.32 -8.72 0.84
N PHE A 197 -0.05 -9.76 1.62
CA PHE A 197 1.22 -10.47 1.55
C PHE A 197 1.42 -11.18 0.22
N ARG A 198 0.36 -11.81 -0.29
CA ARG A 198 0.38 -12.47 -1.60
C ARG A 198 0.56 -11.45 -2.72
N ILE A 199 -0.13 -10.31 -2.62
CA ILE A 199 0.03 -9.17 -3.54
C ILE A 199 1.48 -8.67 -3.52
N CYS A 200 2.02 -8.40 -2.32
CA CYS A 200 3.40 -7.94 -2.15
C CYS A 200 4.40 -8.93 -2.74
N ARG A 201 4.25 -10.24 -2.47
CA ARG A 201 5.09 -11.29 -3.08
C ARG A 201 5.04 -11.24 -4.60
N CYS A 202 3.85 -11.06 -5.17
CA CYS A 202 3.65 -10.99 -6.60
C CYS A 202 4.36 -9.75 -7.19
N ILE A 203 4.14 -8.57 -6.60
CA ILE A 203 4.82 -7.32 -7.03
C ILE A 203 6.33 -7.48 -6.95
N PHE A 204 6.84 -7.99 -5.82
CA PHE A 204 8.26 -8.21 -5.60
C PHE A 204 8.89 -9.10 -6.68
N GLN A 205 8.21 -10.21 -7.02
CA GLN A 205 8.67 -11.12 -8.05
C GLN A 205 8.88 -10.39 -9.38
N PHE A 206 7.93 -9.55 -9.81
CA PHE A 206 8.04 -8.81 -11.07
C PHE A 206 9.05 -7.67 -11.02
N SER A 207 9.12 -6.94 -9.90
CA SER A 207 10.10 -5.85 -9.74
C SER A 207 11.55 -6.34 -9.76
N SER A 208 11.79 -7.62 -9.45
CA SER A 208 13.14 -8.17 -9.29
C SER A 208 13.81 -8.63 -10.60
N VAL A 209 13.13 -8.50 -11.73
CA VAL A 209 13.48 -9.14 -13.00
C VAL A 209 13.87 -8.07 -14.00
N GLN A 210 15.18 -7.92 -14.21
CA GLN A 210 15.71 -6.99 -15.21
C GLN A 210 15.57 -7.55 -16.63
N GLU A 211 15.61 -8.88 -16.79
CA GLU A 211 15.47 -9.57 -18.08
C GLU A 211 14.58 -10.80 -17.96
N ILE A 212 13.47 -10.83 -18.70
CA ILE A 212 12.56 -11.99 -18.76
C ILE A 212 13.08 -12.92 -19.86
N ASN A 213 13.69 -14.04 -19.46
CA ASN A 213 14.03 -15.13 -20.38
C ASN A 213 13.01 -16.28 -20.26
N ASN A 214 13.05 -17.23 -21.20
CA ASN A 214 12.08 -18.34 -21.27
C ASN A 214 12.08 -19.24 -20.03
N SER A 215 13.23 -19.45 -19.37
CA SER A 215 13.29 -20.28 -18.16
C SER A 215 12.67 -19.56 -16.96
N PHE A 216 12.92 -18.25 -16.84
CA PHE A 216 12.28 -17.40 -15.85
C PHE A 216 10.76 -17.30 -16.06
N LEU A 217 10.33 -17.23 -17.32
CA LEU A 217 8.92 -17.18 -17.69
C LEU A 217 8.16 -18.42 -17.15
N ALA A 218 8.69 -19.62 -17.37
CA ALA A 218 8.04 -20.85 -16.92
C ALA A 218 7.89 -20.94 -15.39
N VAL A 219 8.95 -20.56 -14.63
CA VAL A 219 8.89 -20.53 -13.16
C VAL A 219 7.90 -19.46 -12.69
N SER A 220 7.90 -18.30 -13.32
CA SER A 220 7.02 -17.19 -12.98
C SER A 220 5.56 -17.50 -13.27
N LEU A 221 5.26 -18.13 -14.41
CA LEU A 221 3.90 -18.54 -14.76
C LEU A 221 3.30 -19.45 -13.69
N ASN A 222 4.05 -20.44 -13.19
CA ASN A 222 3.55 -21.29 -12.09
C ASN A 222 3.22 -20.50 -10.82
N ILE A 223 4.07 -19.53 -10.46
CA ILE A 223 3.83 -18.65 -9.30
C ILE A 223 2.60 -17.77 -9.54
N LEU A 224 2.40 -17.28 -10.76
CA LEU A 224 1.26 -16.44 -11.13
C LEU A 224 -0.04 -17.21 -11.16
N ILE A 225 -0.03 -18.43 -11.69
CA ILE A 225 -1.18 -19.33 -11.67
C ILE A 225 -1.59 -19.58 -10.21
N ASP A 226 -0.65 -20.00 -9.36
CA ASP A 226 -0.95 -20.23 -7.94
C ASP A 226 -1.46 -18.94 -7.26
N PHE A 227 -0.86 -17.79 -7.54
CA PHE A 227 -1.32 -16.51 -7.00
C PHE A 227 -2.76 -16.18 -7.43
N VAL A 228 -3.05 -16.27 -8.73
CA VAL A 228 -4.36 -15.94 -9.32
C VAL A 228 -5.43 -16.92 -8.86
N ASP A 229 -5.14 -18.22 -8.82
CA ASP A 229 -6.07 -19.26 -8.37
C ASP A 229 -6.44 -19.06 -6.90
N ASN A 230 -5.43 -18.85 -6.05
CA ASN A 230 -5.65 -18.57 -4.63
C ASN A 230 -6.45 -17.29 -4.40
N LEU A 231 -6.17 -16.24 -5.18
CA LEU A 231 -6.87 -14.98 -5.09
C LEU A 231 -8.32 -15.11 -5.59
N ALA A 232 -8.55 -15.80 -6.69
CA ALA A 232 -9.89 -16.07 -7.21
C ALA A 232 -10.72 -16.88 -6.20
N ALA A 233 -10.14 -17.94 -5.63
CA ALA A 233 -10.77 -18.72 -4.57
C ALA A 233 -11.10 -17.84 -3.34
N PHE A 234 -10.18 -16.95 -2.95
CA PHE A 234 -10.41 -16.01 -1.87
C PHE A 234 -11.58 -15.06 -2.16
N VAL A 235 -11.57 -14.41 -3.34
CA VAL A 235 -12.58 -13.40 -3.71
C VAL A 235 -13.95 -14.03 -3.92
N GLY A 236 -14.01 -15.26 -4.42
CA GLY A 236 -15.27 -16.02 -4.56
C GLY A 236 -15.88 -16.47 -3.23
N HIS A 237 -15.08 -16.60 -2.17
CA HIS A 237 -15.55 -17.06 -0.86
C HIS A 237 -16.00 -15.88 0.03
N LYS A 238 -17.30 -15.52 -0.02
CA LYS A 238 -17.88 -14.42 0.78
C LYS A 238 -17.46 -14.41 2.27
N PRO A 239 -17.46 -15.56 3.00
CA PRO A 239 -17.02 -15.57 4.40
C PRO A 239 -15.56 -15.13 4.58
N SER A 240 -14.69 -15.37 3.60
CA SER A 240 -13.27 -14.96 3.66
C SER A 240 -13.13 -13.44 3.59
N LEU A 241 -13.92 -12.75 2.76
CA LEU A 241 -13.93 -11.29 2.68
C LEU A 241 -14.45 -10.65 3.97
N TYR A 242 -15.51 -11.22 4.56
CA TYR A 242 -16.02 -10.74 5.85
C TYR A 242 -15.03 -11.01 6.99
N HIS A 243 -14.39 -12.18 6.98
CA HIS A 243 -13.35 -12.50 7.96
C HIS A 243 -12.16 -11.56 7.83
N LEU A 244 -11.76 -11.22 6.60
CA LEU A 244 -10.70 -10.25 6.34
C LEU A 244 -11.10 -8.85 6.81
N ASP A 245 -12.30 -8.37 6.50
CA ASP A 245 -12.80 -7.07 6.98
C ASP A 245 -12.83 -7.03 8.51
N MET A 246 -13.37 -8.07 9.15
CA MET A 246 -13.38 -8.21 10.61
C MET A 246 -11.96 -8.25 11.19
N PHE A 247 -11.06 -9.04 10.61
CA PHE A 247 -9.67 -9.17 11.07
C PHE A 247 -8.91 -7.87 10.92
N HIS A 248 -9.10 -7.17 9.79
CA HIS A 248 -8.51 -5.85 9.56
C HIS A 248 -9.06 -4.83 10.53
N LYS A 249 -10.39 -4.70 10.64
CA LYS A 249 -11.02 -3.79 11.60
C LYS A 249 -10.60 -4.11 13.04
N PHE A 250 -10.49 -5.38 13.40
CA PHE A 250 -10.02 -5.80 14.72
C PHE A 250 -8.56 -5.40 14.95
N ASN A 251 -7.66 -5.69 14.00
CA ASN A 251 -6.25 -5.28 14.07
C ASN A 251 -6.06 -3.77 13.94
N MET A 252 -7.01 -3.05 13.34
CA MET A 252 -7.02 -1.60 13.35
C MET A 252 -7.44 -1.13 14.74
N TYR A 253 -8.63 -1.54 15.20
CA TYR A 253 -9.28 -1.06 16.42
C TYR A 253 -8.55 -1.45 17.72
N GLN A 254 -8.09 -2.69 17.83
CA GLN A 254 -7.41 -3.19 19.04
C GLN A 254 -6.13 -2.39 19.36
N PHE A 255 -5.54 -1.77 18.33
CA PHE A 255 -4.25 -1.14 18.47
C PHE A 255 -4.27 0.36 18.21
N ARG A 256 -5.22 0.81 17.40
CA ARG A 256 -5.54 2.21 17.16
C ARG A 256 -6.83 2.46 17.94
N THR A 257 -6.72 2.78 19.24
CA THR A 257 -7.90 3.20 20.05
C THR A 257 -8.60 4.45 19.48
N THR A 258 -8.00 5.05 18.46
CA THR A 258 -8.50 6.14 17.62
C THR A 258 -8.37 5.65 16.18
N ASP A 259 -9.48 5.60 15.43
CA ASP A 259 -9.46 5.33 13.99
C ASP A 259 -8.45 6.28 13.31
N PRO A 260 -7.39 5.84 12.64
CA PRO A 260 -6.45 6.77 11.99
C PRO A 260 -7.09 7.57 10.87
N CYS A 261 -8.22 7.10 10.34
CA CYS A 261 -9.07 7.88 9.45
C CYS A 261 -9.74 9.06 10.17
N SER A 262 -9.72 9.14 11.50
CA SER A 262 -10.20 10.33 12.23
C SER A 262 -9.25 11.53 12.09
N MET A 263 -7.96 11.30 11.82
CA MET A 263 -6.97 12.36 11.65
C MET A 263 -6.87 12.86 10.20
N ILE A 264 -7.35 12.07 9.24
CA ILE A 264 -7.27 12.34 7.81
C ILE A 264 -8.68 12.49 7.27
N SER A 265 -9.00 13.59 6.58
CA SER A 265 -10.36 13.75 6.08
C SER A 265 -10.72 12.64 5.08
N CYS A 266 -11.92 12.07 5.19
CA CYS A 266 -12.39 11.02 4.28
C CYS A 266 -12.37 11.46 2.81
N ASP A 267 -12.62 12.74 2.55
CA ASP A 267 -12.61 13.29 1.20
C ASP A 267 -11.19 13.41 0.65
N PHE A 268 -10.22 13.77 1.51
CA PHE A 268 -8.82 13.75 1.13
C PHE A 268 -8.33 12.32 0.83
N ILE A 269 -8.68 11.33 1.66
CA ILE A 269 -8.40 9.91 1.39
C ILE A 269 -8.94 9.53 0.01
N LYS A 270 -10.22 9.76 -0.27
CA LYS A 270 -10.83 9.45 -1.57
C LYS A 270 -10.10 10.15 -2.72
N SER A 271 -9.74 11.42 -2.54
CA SER A 271 -9.04 12.19 -3.58
C SER A 271 -7.68 11.58 -3.93
N VAL A 272 -6.90 11.16 -2.94
CA VAL A 272 -5.60 10.49 -3.13
C VAL A 272 -5.79 9.19 -3.93
N PHE A 273 -6.76 8.37 -3.55
CA PHE A 273 -7.01 7.09 -4.22
C PHE A 273 -7.51 7.26 -5.66
N VAL A 274 -8.35 8.26 -5.94
CA VAL A 274 -8.81 8.58 -7.31
C VAL A 274 -7.67 9.12 -8.17
N GLN A 275 -6.82 9.98 -7.63
CA GLN A 275 -5.64 10.46 -8.34
C GLN A 275 -4.67 9.33 -8.63
N TYR A 276 -4.44 8.43 -7.66
CA TYR A 276 -3.51 7.32 -7.84
C TYR A 276 -4.07 6.26 -8.80
N GLU A 277 -5.37 6.00 -8.78
CA GLU A 277 -6.05 5.21 -9.82
C GLU A 277 -5.79 5.79 -11.21
N SER A 278 -5.99 7.09 -11.37
CA SER A 278 -5.77 7.79 -12.65
C SER A 278 -4.31 7.67 -13.10
N TYR A 279 -3.36 7.86 -12.19
CA TYR A 279 -1.93 7.67 -12.44
C TYR A 279 -1.62 6.25 -12.93
N LEU A 280 -2.16 5.21 -12.27
CA LEU A 280 -1.94 3.82 -12.69
C LEU A 280 -2.54 3.56 -14.08
N LEU A 281 -3.75 4.05 -14.36
CA LEU A 281 -4.38 3.87 -15.67
C LEU A 281 -3.61 4.57 -16.80
N ASP A 282 -2.96 5.70 -16.50
CA ASP A 282 -2.05 6.35 -17.45
C ASP A 282 -0.75 5.56 -17.63
N GLU A 283 -0.21 4.96 -16.56
CA GLU A 283 0.95 4.06 -16.63
C GLU A 283 0.66 2.81 -17.49
N PHE A 284 -0.59 2.36 -17.55
CA PHE A 284 -1.00 1.20 -18.37
C PHE A 284 -0.86 1.44 -19.88
N LYS A 285 -0.65 2.69 -20.30
CA LYS A 285 -0.44 3.03 -21.72
C LYS A 285 0.96 2.66 -22.22
N TYR A 286 1.92 2.41 -21.31
CA TYR A 286 3.27 2.02 -21.70
C TYR A 286 3.32 0.50 -21.93
N ASP A 287 3.79 0.11 -23.12
CA ASP A 287 3.71 -1.26 -23.64
C ASP A 287 4.46 -2.27 -22.76
N LEU A 288 3.88 -3.46 -22.61
CA LEU A 288 4.60 -4.64 -22.13
C LEU A 288 5.79 -4.95 -23.06
N PRO A 289 6.86 -5.56 -22.54
CA PRO A 289 7.82 -6.24 -23.39
C PRO A 289 7.09 -7.20 -24.36
N GLU A 290 7.43 -7.12 -25.65
CA GLU A 290 6.81 -7.89 -26.74
C GLU A 290 6.67 -9.39 -26.39
N ILE A 291 7.69 -9.95 -25.74
CA ILE A 291 7.76 -11.34 -25.26
C ILE A 291 6.57 -11.72 -24.34
N LEU A 292 6.18 -10.84 -23.42
CA LEU A 292 5.03 -11.09 -22.53
C LEU A 292 3.71 -10.92 -23.26
N SER A 293 3.68 -10.00 -24.24
CA SER A 293 2.49 -9.72 -25.04
C SER A 293 2.17 -10.82 -26.05
N GLU A 294 3.10 -11.73 -26.35
CA GLU A 294 2.87 -12.86 -27.25
C GLU A 294 2.48 -14.16 -26.53
N ASN A 295 2.74 -14.27 -25.21
CA ASN A 295 2.44 -15.49 -24.47
C ASN A 295 0.94 -15.60 -24.11
N GLU A 296 0.25 -16.57 -24.72
CA GLU A 296 -1.20 -16.78 -24.54
C GLU A 296 -1.60 -17.12 -23.08
N GLU A 297 -0.78 -17.85 -22.34
CA GLU A 297 -1.05 -18.16 -20.93
C GLU A 297 -1.00 -16.89 -20.06
N PHE A 298 -0.02 -16.03 -20.31
CA PHE A 298 0.11 -14.75 -19.60
C PHE A 298 -1.05 -13.80 -19.92
N LYS A 299 -1.51 -13.75 -21.18
CA LYS A 299 -2.73 -13.02 -21.56
C LYS A 299 -3.95 -13.54 -20.80
N LYS A 300 -4.12 -14.87 -20.73
CA LYS A 300 -5.21 -15.51 -19.99
C LYS A 300 -5.16 -15.13 -18.50
N LEU A 301 -3.99 -15.19 -17.87
CA LEU A 301 -3.81 -14.80 -16.47
C LEU A 301 -4.12 -13.33 -16.23
N SER A 302 -3.68 -12.43 -17.11
CA SER A 302 -3.96 -11.00 -17.02
C SER A 302 -5.46 -10.72 -17.15
N MET A 303 -6.15 -11.42 -18.06
CA MET A 303 -7.61 -11.33 -18.20
C MET A 303 -8.32 -11.80 -16.92
N VAL A 304 -7.93 -12.95 -16.36
CA VAL A 304 -8.49 -13.43 -15.08
C VAL A 304 -8.24 -12.43 -13.96
N MET A 305 -7.04 -11.87 -13.87
CA MET A 305 -6.69 -10.87 -12.86
C MET A 305 -7.55 -9.59 -12.99
N ALA A 306 -7.80 -9.11 -14.21
CA ALA A 306 -8.70 -7.99 -14.45
C ALA A 306 -10.14 -8.29 -13.96
N PHE A 307 -10.64 -9.52 -14.20
CA PHE A 307 -11.95 -9.94 -13.66
C PHE A 307 -11.97 -10.00 -12.14
N ILE A 308 -10.90 -10.50 -11.51
CA ILE A 308 -10.78 -10.50 -10.05
C ILE A 308 -10.84 -9.06 -9.51
N ILE A 309 -10.10 -8.12 -10.12
CA ILE A 309 -10.08 -6.71 -9.71
C ILE A 309 -11.48 -6.10 -9.78
N VAL A 310 -12.21 -6.32 -10.87
CA VAL A 310 -13.59 -5.80 -11.00
C VAL A 310 -14.52 -6.45 -9.98
N SER A 311 -14.39 -7.76 -9.75
CA SER A 311 -15.19 -8.49 -8.76
C SER A 311 -14.88 -8.08 -7.32
N PHE A 312 -13.62 -7.71 -7.08
CA PHE A 312 -13.17 -7.22 -5.80
C PHE A 312 -13.69 -5.81 -5.54
N ASN A 313 -13.61 -4.92 -6.55
CA ASN A 313 -14.12 -3.55 -6.49
C ASN A 313 -15.63 -3.52 -6.31
N ASN A 314 -16.37 -4.31 -7.10
CA ASN A 314 -17.82 -4.29 -7.19
C ASN A 314 -18.44 -5.60 -6.65
N PRO A 315 -19.13 -5.57 -5.49
CA PRO A 315 -19.63 -6.78 -4.84
C PRO A 315 -20.70 -7.53 -5.65
N GLU A 316 -21.39 -6.84 -6.56
CA GLU A 316 -22.41 -7.42 -7.46
C GLU A 316 -21.84 -8.51 -8.37
N TYR A 317 -20.54 -8.42 -8.71
CA TYR A 317 -19.86 -9.36 -9.60
C TYR A 317 -19.30 -10.60 -8.87
N ARG A 318 -19.45 -10.70 -7.55
CA ARG A 318 -18.90 -11.80 -6.72
C ARG A 318 -19.59 -13.16 -6.89
N LEU A 319 -20.60 -13.26 -7.76
CA LEU A 319 -21.40 -14.48 -7.96
C LEU A 319 -20.77 -15.47 -8.96
N LEU A 320 -19.64 -15.13 -9.58
CA LEU A 320 -18.96 -16.06 -10.48
C LEU A 320 -18.32 -17.18 -9.66
N ASN A 321 -18.79 -18.41 -9.87
CA ASN A 321 -18.17 -19.59 -9.29
C ASN A 321 -16.73 -19.66 -9.82
N SER A 322 -15.73 -19.87 -8.96
CA SER A 322 -14.31 -19.86 -9.37
C SER A 322 -14.06 -20.81 -10.54
N ASN A 323 -14.77 -21.94 -10.57
CA ASN A 323 -14.67 -22.94 -11.63
C ASN A 323 -15.11 -22.42 -13.01
N ASP A 324 -16.00 -21.41 -13.06
CA ASP A 324 -16.47 -20.83 -14.32
C ASP A 324 -15.44 -19.85 -14.92
N ILE A 325 -14.52 -19.31 -14.10
CA ILE A 325 -13.51 -18.33 -14.54
C ILE A 325 -12.34 -19.02 -15.26
N PHE A 326 -11.99 -20.24 -14.87
CA PHE A 326 -10.75 -20.90 -15.33
C PHE A 326 -10.92 -21.89 -16.48
N ASP A 327 -12.14 -22.25 -16.86
CA ASP A 327 -12.42 -23.15 -17.98
C ASP A 327 -12.81 -22.38 -19.25
N PRO A 328 -11.83 -21.97 -20.08
CA PRO A 328 -12.09 -21.35 -21.38
C PRO A 328 -12.63 -22.33 -22.42
N SER A 329 -12.53 -23.65 -22.17
CA SER A 329 -13.05 -24.70 -23.07
C SER A 329 -14.50 -25.08 -22.78
N SER A 330 -15.00 -24.70 -21.61
CA SER A 330 -16.41 -24.79 -21.29
C SER A 330 -17.17 -23.77 -22.12
N ASP A 331 -17.87 -24.26 -23.15
CA ASP A 331 -18.92 -23.51 -23.85
C ASP A 331 -19.98 -22.97 -22.87
N ARG A 332 -20.01 -23.44 -21.62
CA ARG A 332 -20.85 -22.88 -20.57
C ARG A 332 -20.26 -21.62 -19.95
N SER A 333 -18.94 -21.46 -19.80
CA SER A 333 -18.36 -20.22 -19.23
C SER A 333 -18.56 -19.04 -20.17
N SER A 334 -18.35 -19.24 -21.48
CA SER A 334 -18.63 -18.25 -22.52
C SER A 334 -20.12 -17.88 -22.52
N ASN A 335 -21.02 -18.87 -22.48
CA ASN A 335 -22.46 -18.62 -22.45
C ASN A 335 -22.98 -18.07 -21.12
N HIS A 336 -22.33 -18.34 -19.99
CA HIS A 336 -22.74 -17.83 -18.68
C HIS A 336 -22.25 -16.39 -18.48
N LEU A 337 -21.02 -16.07 -18.89
CA LEU A 337 -20.53 -14.69 -18.97
C LEU A 337 -21.34 -13.88 -20.00
N ARG A 338 -21.72 -14.49 -21.13
CA ARG A 338 -22.60 -13.89 -22.14
C ARG A 338 -24.06 -13.78 -21.68
N LYS A 339 -24.53 -14.58 -20.73
CA LYS A 339 -25.87 -14.43 -20.12
C LYS A 339 -25.90 -13.42 -18.99
N LEU A 340 -24.87 -13.42 -18.15
CA LEU A 340 -24.74 -12.46 -17.03
C LEU A 340 -24.38 -11.07 -17.54
N TYR A 341 -23.62 -10.98 -18.63
CA TYR A 341 -23.15 -9.74 -19.23
C TYR A 341 -23.25 -9.78 -20.78
N PRO A 342 -24.47 -9.83 -21.35
CA PRO A 342 -24.68 -9.96 -22.80
C PRO A 342 -23.98 -8.88 -23.63
N CYS A 343 -23.87 -7.67 -23.07
CA CYS A 343 -23.19 -6.57 -23.73
C CYS A 343 -21.66 -6.67 -23.67
N ILE A 344 -21.07 -7.12 -22.56
CA ILE A 344 -19.61 -7.17 -22.42
C ILE A 344 -19.03 -8.17 -23.43
N TYR A 345 -19.63 -9.36 -23.56
CA TYR A 345 -19.11 -10.41 -24.43
C TYR A 345 -19.38 -10.14 -25.93
N SER A 346 -20.55 -9.61 -26.29
CA SER A 346 -20.85 -9.25 -27.69
C SER A 346 -20.02 -8.08 -28.20
N LYS A 347 -19.70 -7.10 -27.34
CA LYS A 347 -18.84 -5.94 -27.64
C LYS A 347 -17.34 -6.27 -27.59
N ILE A 348 -16.93 -7.31 -26.84
CA ILE A 348 -15.57 -7.88 -26.89
C ILE A 348 -15.27 -8.47 -28.28
N GLN A 349 -16.26 -9.08 -28.92
CA GLN A 349 -16.05 -9.85 -30.15
C GLN A 349 -16.35 -9.06 -31.44
N SER A 350 -17.17 -8.00 -31.36
CA SER A 350 -17.60 -7.21 -32.53
C SER A 350 -16.76 -5.95 -32.79
N ASP A 351 -16.05 -5.43 -31.79
CA ASP A 351 -15.22 -4.25 -31.96
C ASP A 351 -13.74 -4.66 -32.04
N ALA A 352 -13.29 -5.00 -33.25
CA ALA A 352 -11.85 -5.04 -33.56
C ALA A 352 -11.15 -3.67 -33.36
N ASN A 353 -11.93 -2.61 -33.10
CA ASN A 353 -11.46 -1.26 -32.74
C ASN A 353 -11.54 -0.95 -31.22
N ASN A 354 -11.95 -1.90 -30.34
CA ASN A 354 -12.14 -1.69 -28.89
C ASN A 354 -10.84 -1.76 -28.07
N LEU A 355 -9.92 -0.88 -28.41
CA LEU A 355 -8.79 -0.50 -27.59
C LEU A 355 -9.21 0.33 -26.33
N SER A 356 -10.51 0.58 -26.10
CA SER A 356 -10.93 1.55 -25.08
C SER A 356 -10.79 1.11 -23.63
N ASN A 357 -10.82 -0.18 -23.30
CA ASN A 357 -10.75 -0.60 -21.89
C ASN A 357 -9.30 -0.69 -21.39
N PRO A 358 -8.87 0.18 -20.44
CA PRO A 358 -7.49 0.22 -19.97
C PRO A 358 -7.09 -1.06 -19.23
N LEU A 359 -8.02 -1.76 -18.56
CA LEU A 359 -7.72 -3.00 -17.83
C LEU A 359 -7.32 -4.16 -18.74
N LYS A 360 -7.84 -4.19 -19.98
CA LYS A 360 -7.48 -5.24 -20.95
C LYS A 360 -6.07 -5.04 -21.51
N ARG A 361 -5.55 -3.81 -21.45
CA ARG A 361 -4.22 -3.43 -21.94
C ARG A 361 -3.19 -3.35 -20.83
N ALA A 362 -3.66 -3.27 -19.58
CA ALA A 362 -2.82 -3.26 -18.39
C ALA A 362 -1.92 -4.50 -18.35
N SER A 363 -0.65 -4.29 -18.03
CA SER A 363 0.26 -5.38 -17.72
C SER A 363 -0.13 -6.08 -16.43
N PHE A 364 0.25 -7.35 -16.28
CA PHE A 364 -0.02 -8.08 -15.04
C PHE A 364 0.51 -7.35 -13.79
N PRO A 365 1.76 -6.80 -13.77
CA PRO A 365 2.23 -5.99 -12.65
C PRO A 365 1.34 -4.77 -12.37
N ALA A 366 0.88 -4.10 -13.41
CA ALA A 366 -0.05 -2.97 -13.33
C ALA A 366 -1.39 -3.38 -12.68
N LEU A 367 -1.95 -4.52 -13.08
CA LEU A 367 -3.15 -5.10 -12.47
C LEU A 367 -2.92 -5.44 -11.00
N VAL A 368 -1.76 -6.00 -10.64
CA VAL A 368 -1.43 -6.29 -9.23
C VAL A 368 -1.31 -5.01 -8.40
N ARG A 369 -0.72 -3.93 -8.95
CA ARG A 369 -0.68 -2.61 -8.29
C ARG A 369 -2.08 -2.03 -8.10
N LEU A 370 -2.96 -2.17 -9.09
CA LEU A 370 -4.35 -1.74 -8.96
C LEU A 370 -5.12 -2.55 -7.91
N LEU A 371 -4.87 -3.86 -7.82
CA LEU A 371 -5.43 -4.68 -6.74
C LEU A 371 -4.90 -4.25 -5.37
N LEU A 372 -3.60 -3.94 -5.26
CA LEU A 372 -3.01 -3.38 -4.03
C LEU A 372 -3.73 -2.09 -3.63
N LEU A 373 -3.94 -1.18 -4.58
CA LEU A 373 -4.64 0.09 -4.35
C LEU A 373 -6.06 -0.15 -3.84
N LEU A 374 -6.82 -1.07 -4.47
CA LEU A 374 -8.16 -1.44 -4.01
C LEU A 374 -8.15 -2.05 -2.61
N TYR A 375 -7.15 -2.88 -2.31
CA TYR A 375 -6.98 -3.47 -0.99
C TYR A 375 -6.72 -2.39 0.07
N GLU A 376 -5.78 -1.48 -0.19
CA GLU A 376 -5.46 -0.36 0.70
C GLU A 376 -6.71 0.51 0.95
N LEU A 377 -7.46 0.84 -0.11
CA LEU A 377 -8.70 1.61 0.01
C LEU A 377 -9.72 0.89 0.91
N LYS A 378 -10.02 -0.38 0.63
CA LYS A 378 -11.10 -1.12 1.28
C LYS A 378 -10.79 -1.58 2.70
N PHE A 379 -9.53 -1.91 3.00
CA PHE A 379 -9.15 -2.60 4.24
C PHE A 379 -8.22 -1.79 5.15
N MET A 380 -7.69 -0.64 4.69
CA MET A 380 -6.82 0.20 5.52
C MET A 380 -7.36 1.61 5.77
N TYR A 381 -7.93 2.24 4.74
CA TYR A 381 -8.27 3.67 4.79
C TYR A 381 -9.76 3.98 4.63
N SER A 382 -10.59 2.97 4.35
CA SER A 382 -12.02 3.17 4.16
C SER A 382 -12.82 1.92 4.53
N ALA A 383 -14.08 1.88 4.08
CA ALA A 383 -14.96 0.74 4.28
C ALA A 383 -14.84 -0.29 3.13
N ILE A 384 -15.23 -1.54 3.40
CA ILE A 384 -15.28 -2.64 2.41
C ILE A 384 -16.12 -2.31 1.15
N ASP A 385 -17.13 -1.46 1.32
CA ASP A 385 -18.03 -1.02 0.24
C ASP A 385 -17.47 0.12 -0.61
N SER A 386 -16.31 0.67 -0.22
CA SER A 386 -15.63 1.73 -0.97
C SER A 386 -15.18 1.20 -2.32
N LYS A 387 -15.44 1.96 -3.38
CA LYS A 387 -15.14 1.56 -4.75
C LYS A 387 -14.39 2.67 -5.47
N LEU A 388 -13.55 2.23 -6.40
CA LEU A 388 -13.00 3.11 -7.41
C LEU A 388 -14.01 3.24 -8.56
N ASN A 389 -14.33 4.46 -8.96
CA ASN A 389 -15.42 4.73 -9.90
C ASN A 389 -15.04 4.46 -11.36
N THR A 390 -13.76 4.44 -11.71
CA THR A 390 -13.35 4.28 -13.10
C THR A 390 -13.31 2.81 -13.53
N LEU A 391 -13.35 1.87 -12.58
CA LEU A 391 -13.38 0.42 -12.83
C LEU A 391 -14.79 -0.12 -13.12
N ILE A 392 -15.53 0.57 -13.99
CA ILE A 392 -16.82 0.10 -14.49
C ILE A 392 -16.58 -0.47 -15.89
N PHE A 393 -16.91 -1.74 -16.11
CA PHE A 393 -17.13 -2.21 -17.47
C PHE A 393 -18.41 -1.53 -17.96
N GLU A 394 -18.28 -0.57 -18.88
CA GLU A 394 -19.44 -0.02 -19.56
C GLU A 394 -20.25 -1.17 -20.17
N SER A 395 -21.46 -1.33 -19.65
CA SER A 395 -22.47 -2.28 -20.11
C SER A 395 -23.11 -1.83 -21.40
#